data_AF-A0A9K3GPL9-F1
#
_entry.id   AF-A0A9K3GPL9-F1
#
_cell.length_a   1.000
_cell.length_b   1.000
_cell.length_c   1.000
_cell.angle_alpha   90.00
_cell.angle_beta   90.00
_cell.angle_gamma   90.00
#
_symmetry.space_group_name_H-M   'P 1'
#
loop_
_entity.id
_entity.type
_entity.pdbx_description
1 polymer ?
#
loop_
_entity_poly.entity_id
_entity_poly.type
_entity_poly.pdbx_seq_one_letter_code
_entity_poly.pdbx_strand_id
1 'polypeptide(L)'
;LWVHECESVFADRFISEEDHTWFRTVLDTELRSNFNTSFSQLCSNRGEGLSDVFVFGDYVDSSAYPRKYQEVTSLPALKTCMNEFIEEYNAQSQQPMHLVMFRQAIRYVSSISRILRQPKGNALLIGVGGSGRQSLTRLAAFMADYDTFQIEITKKYGQQEWRDDVKKVLMMVGLENKPVVFLYVHIICIYMHVSPLGPDDGWP
;
A
#
# COMPACT_ATOMS: atom_id res chain seq x y z
N LEU A 1 6.05 -14.94 -2.46
CA LEU A 1 6.76 -13.65 -2.49
C LEU A 1 7.15 -13.22 -3.91
N TRP A 2 8.03 -13.95 -4.62
CA TRP A 2 8.50 -13.52 -5.96
C TRP A 2 7.38 -13.19 -6.96
N VAL A 3 6.38 -14.07 -7.12
CA VAL A 3 5.22 -13.82 -8.00
C VAL A 3 4.45 -12.56 -7.60
N HIS A 4 4.23 -12.34 -6.30
CA HIS A 4 3.55 -11.15 -5.79
C HIS A 4 4.30 -9.86 -6.14
N GLU A 5 5.62 -9.86 -6.00
CA GLU A 5 6.43 -8.69 -6.35
C GLU A 5 6.44 -8.45 -7.86
N CYS A 6 6.52 -9.50 -8.67
CA CYS A 6 6.41 -9.37 -10.13
C CYS A 6 5.05 -8.80 -10.55
N GLU A 7 3.95 -9.29 -9.99
CA GLU A 7 2.61 -8.73 -10.23
C GLU A 7 2.53 -7.27 -9.79
N SER A 8 3.02 -6.94 -8.59
CA SER A 8 2.97 -5.57 -8.06
C SER A 8 3.87 -4.59 -8.82
N VAL A 9 4.95 -5.08 -9.43
CA VAL A 9 5.86 -4.25 -10.23
C VAL A 9 5.34 -4.07 -11.64
N PHE A 10 4.85 -5.12 -12.30
CA PHE A 10 4.50 -5.07 -13.72
C PHE A 10 2.99 -5.04 -13.96
N ALA A 11 2.24 -5.92 -13.32
CA ALA A 11 0.83 -6.12 -13.61
C ALA A 11 -0.05 -4.93 -13.21
N ASP A 12 0.34 -4.17 -12.19
CA ASP A 12 -0.36 -2.94 -11.78
C ASP A 12 -0.40 -1.85 -12.88
N ARG A 13 0.42 -1.97 -13.95
CA ARG A 13 0.46 -1.02 -15.08
C ARG A 13 -0.33 -1.48 -16.29
N PHE A 14 -0.85 -2.71 -16.27
CA PHE A 14 -1.63 -3.23 -17.39
C PHE A 14 -3.05 -2.67 -17.35
N ILE A 15 -3.62 -2.54 -18.55
CA ILE A 15 -4.98 -1.99 -18.74
C ILE A 15 -5.91 -3.08 -19.29
N SER A 16 -5.37 -4.02 -20.07
CA SER A 16 -6.14 -5.04 -20.74
C SER A 16 -5.98 -6.42 -20.08
N GLU A 17 -7.04 -7.23 -20.14
CA GLU A 17 -6.99 -8.64 -19.74
C GLU A 17 -6.02 -9.46 -20.61
N GLU A 18 -5.76 -9.02 -21.84
CA GLU A 18 -4.77 -9.63 -22.73
C GLU A 18 -3.36 -9.51 -22.15
N ASP A 19 -2.97 -8.31 -21.70
CA ASP A 19 -1.67 -8.06 -21.05
C ASP A 19 -1.53 -8.92 -19.79
N HIS A 20 -2.58 -9.00 -18.96
CA HIS A 20 -2.59 -9.84 -17.77
C HIS A 20 -2.44 -11.33 -18.11
N THR A 21 -3.09 -11.79 -19.17
CA THR A 21 -3.00 -13.19 -19.60
C THR A 21 -1.61 -13.51 -20.13
N TRP A 22 -1.06 -12.66 -21.00
CA TRP A 22 0.30 -12.78 -21.50
C TRP A 22 1.32 -12.81 -20.36
N PHE A 23 1.22 -11.89 -19.41
CA PHE A 23 2.13 -11.83 -18.27
C PHE A 23 2.07 -13.08 -17.39
N ARG A 24 0.88 -13.64 -17.18
CA ARG A 24 0.72 -14.92 -16.47
C ARG A 24 1.39 -16.08 -17.21
N THR A 25 1.35 -16.10 -18.54
CA THR A 25 2.07 -17.12 -19.33
C THR A 25 3.58 -16.98 -19.18
N VAL A 26 4.10 -15.74 -19.20
CA VAL A 26 5.53 -15.48 -18.96
C VAL A 26 5.92 -15.94 -17.55
N LEU A 27 5.15 -15.55 -16.52
CA LEU A 27 5.38 -15.99 -15.15
C LEU A 27 5.37 -17.51 -15.00
N ASP A 28 4.40 -18.21 -15.59
CA ASP A 28 4.32 -19.68 -15.50
C ASP A 28 5.54 -20.36 -16.17
N THR A 29 6.05 -19.76 -17.24
CA THR A 29 7.27 -20.24 -17.93
C THR A 29 8.50 -20.11 -17.03
N GLU A 30 8.68 -18.96 -16.37
CA GLU A 30 9.79 -18.73 -15.44
C GLU A 30 9.67 -19.57 -14.17
N LEU A 31 8.46 -19.78 -13.65
CA LEU A 31 8.20 -20.65 -12.50
C LEU A 31 8.60 -22.10 -12.78
N ARG A 32 8.25 -22.61 -13.96
CA ARG A 32 8.61 -23.98 -14.35
C ARG A 32 10.12 -24.12 -14.56
N SER A 33 10.73 -23.15 -15.22
CA SER A 33 12.14 -23.20 -15.60
C SER A 33 13.09 -23.04 -14.40
N ASN A 34 12.77 -22.14 -13.46
CA ASN A 34 13.69 -21.79 -12.37
C ASN A 34 13.28 -22.36 -11.01
N PHE A 35 11.98 -22.65 -10.79
CA PHE A 35 11.45 -23.04 -9.47
C PHE A 35 10.79 -24.42 -9.45
N ASN A 36 10.74 -25.13 -10.59
CA ASN A 36 10.04 -26.42 -10.73
C ASN A 36 8.59 -26.40 -10.20
N THR A 37 7.90 -25.27 -10.36
CA THR A 37 6.51 -25.10 -9.94
C THR A 37 5.68 -24.41 -11.02
N SER A 38 4.37 -24.32 -10.84
CA SER A 38 3.46 -23.58 -11.71
C SER A 38 2.64 -22.56 -10.93
N PHE A 39 2.12 -21.55 -11.63
CA PHE A 39 1.22 -20.58 -11.05
C PHE A 39 -0.01 -21.26 -10.42
N SER A 40 -0.56 -22.27 -11.09
CA SER A 40 -1.70 -23.06 -10.59
C SER A 40 -1.39 -23.78 -9.28
N GLN A 41 -0.21 -24.39 -9.13
CA GLN A 41 0.20 -25.06 -7.90
C GLN A 41 0.33 -24.08 -6.74
N LEU A 42 0.91 -22.90 -6.98
CA LEU A 42 1.01 -21.85 -5.97
C LEU A 42 -0.38 -21.37 -5.52
N CYS A 43 -1.30 -21.22 -6.45
CA CYS A 43 -2.70 -20.86 -6.19
C CYS A 43 -3.46 -21.93 -5.40
N SER A 44 -3.26 -23.22 -5.71
CA SER A 44 -3.94 -24.33 -5.03
C SER A 44 -3.53 -24.50 -3.57
N ASN A 45 -2.32 -24.06 -3.21
CA ASN A 45 -1.80 -24.17 -1.84
C ASN A 45 -2.16 -22.97 -0.95
N ARG A 46 -2.97 -22.03 -1.45
CA ARG A 46 -3.34 -20.82 -0.69
C ARG A 46 -4.55 -21.04 0.21
N GLY A 47 -4.59 -20.23 1.27
CA GLY A 47 -5.67 -20.27 2.23
C GLY A 47 -6.95 -19.59 1.76
N GLU A 48 -7.93 -19.56 2.65
CA GLU A 48 -9.33 -19.29 2.34
C GLU A 48 -9.55 -17.92 1.68
N GLY A 49 -10.21 -17.92 0.50
CA GLY A 49 -10.58 -16.72 -0.24
C GLY A 49 -9.44 -16.05 -1.04
N LEU A 50 -8.27 -16.70 -1.15
CA LEU A 50 -7.07 -16.14 -1.80
C LEU A 50 -6.59 -16.95 -3.01
N SER A 51 -7.36 -17.93 -3.49
CA SER A 51 -6.93 -18.87 -4.54
C SER A 51 -6.38 -18.21 -5.80
N ASP A 52 -6.81 -17.00 -6.15
CA ASP A 52 -6.46 -16.27 -7.37
C ASP A 52 -5.69 -14.96 -7.14
N VAL A 53 -5.36 -14.61 -5.89
CA VAL A 53 -4.61 -13.37 -5.58
C VAL A 53 -3.54 -13.63 -4.51
N PHE A 54 -2.35 -13.06 -4.75
CA PHE A 54 -1.28 -12.99 -3.76
C PHE A 54 -1.41 -11.68 -2.98
N VAL A 55 -1.64 -11.76 -1.67
CA VAL A 55 -1.63 -10.59 -0.78
C VAL A 55 -0.53 -10.77 0.25
N PHE A 56 0.34 -9.77 0.35
CA PHE A 56 1.41 -9.70 1.34
C PHE A 56 1.27 -8.39 2.09
N GLY A 57 1.58 -8.41 3.38
CA GLY A 57 1.46 -7.25 4.25
C GLY A 57 2.16 -7.47 5.58
N ASP A 58 2.40 -6.39 6.31
CA ASP A 58 3.02 -6.39 7.63
C ASP A 58 2.04 -6.04 8.77
N TYR A 59 0.76 -5.89 8.44
CA TYR A 59 -0.36 -5.63 9.34
C TYR A 59 -1.08 -6.89 9.83
N VAL A 60 -0.69 -8.09 9.38
CA VAL A 60 -1.35 -9.35 9.76
C VAL A 60 -1.11 -9.69 11.23
N ASP A 61 0.07 -9.36 11.75
CA ASP A 61 0.40 -9.45 13.16
C ASP A 61 0.71 -8.05 13.68
N SER A 62 -0.33 -7.35 14.12
CA SER A 62 -0.22 -5.99 14.66
C SER A 62 0.60 -5.93 15.95
N SER A 63 0.81 -7.07 16.63
CA SER A 63 1.55 -7.18 17.89
C SER A 63 3.06 -7.40 17.70
N ALA A 64 3.50 -7.79 16.50
CA ALA A 64 4.90 -8.05 16.21
C ALA A 64 5.75 -6.77 16.13
N TYR A 65 6.88 -6.74 16.83
CA TYR A 65 7.90 -5.70 16.70
C TYR A 65 9.28 -6.33 16.43
N PRO A 66 9.91 -6.08 15.26
CA PRO A 66 9.40 -5.31 14.12
C PRO A 66 8.28 -6.06 13.37
N ARG A 67 7.37 -5.30 12.74
CA ARG A 67 6.32 -5.88 11.87
C ARG A 67 6.94 -6.59 10.67
N LYS A 68 6.54 -7.84 10.45
CA LYS A 68 7.09 -8.71 9.39
C LYS A 68 6.21 -8.68 8.16
N TYR A 69 6.81 -8.38 7.01
CA TYR A 69 6.13 -8.49 5.72
C TYR A 69 5.96 -9.96 5.36
N GLN A 70 4.72 -10.44 5.34
CA GLN A 70 4.41 -11.86 5.19
C GLN A 70 3.17 -12.09 4.34
N GLU A 71 3.02 -13.32 3.86
CA GLU A 71 1.85 -13.75 3.10
C GLU A 71 0.61 -13.75 3.99
N VAL A 72 -0.48 -13.19 3.47
CA VAL A 72 -1.80 -13.30 4.08
C VAL A 72 -2.34 -14.68 3.77
N THR A 73 -2.80 -15.42 4.78
CA THR A 73 -3.31 -16.79 4.63
C THR A 73 -4.84 -16.89 4.68
N SER A 74 -5.54 -15.83 5.09
CA SER A 74 -7.01 -15.83 5.16
C SER A 74 -7.56 -14.44 4.81
N LEU A 75 -8.36 -14.37 3.74
CA LEU A 75 -9.04 -13.14 3.35
C LEU A 75 -10.08 -12.69 4.41
N PRO A 76 -10.89 -13.58 5.02
CA PRO A 76 -11.77 -13.21 6.13
C PRO A 76 -11.02 -12.59 7.31
N ALA A 77 -9.91 -13.19 7.75
CA ALA A 77 -9.11 -12.66 8.86
C ALA A 77 -8.55 -11.27 8.54
N LEU A 78 -8.03 -11.09 7.32
CA LEU A 78 -7.55 -9.80 6.85
C LEU A 78 -8.67 -8.74 6.83
N LYS A 79 -9.88 -9.13 6.38
CA LYS A 79 -11.02 -8.23 6.38
C LYS A 79 -11.39 -7.78 7.79
N THR A 80 -11.39 -8.68 8.77
CA THR A 80 -11.63 -8.34 10.18
C THR A 80 -10.58 -7.35 10.68
N CYS A 81 -9.29 -7.66 10.49
CA CYS A 81 -8.19 -6.79 10.87
C CYS A 81 -8.29 -5.37 10.26
N MET A 82 -8.60 -5.26 8.96
CA MET A 82 -8.77 -3.95 8.33
C MET A 82 -9.98 -3.17 8.86
N ASN A 83 -11.06 -3.84 9.30
CA ASN A 83 -12.19 -3.16 9.93
C ASN A 83 -11.84 -2.66 11.33
N GLU A 84 -11.04 -3.41 12.10
CA GLU A 84 -10.53 -2.96 13.40
C GLU A 84 -9.71 -1.67 13.25
N PHE A 85 -8.80 -1.61 12.26
CA PHE A 85 -8.07 -0.37 11.94
C PHE A 85 -8.97 0.79 11.52
N ILE A 86 -10.07 0.52 10.79
CA ILE A 86 -11.06 1.57 10.46
C ILE A 86 -11.74 2.09 11.73
N GLU A 87 -12.13 1.21 12.64
CA GLU A 87 -12.76 1.57 13.91
C GLU A 87 -11.81 2.40 14.78
N GLU A 88 -10.55 1.98 14.90
CA GLU A 88 -9.51 2.71 15.62
C GLU A 88 -9.24 4.09 15.02
N TYR A 89 -9.13 4.17 13.69
CA TYR A 89 -8.97 5.46 12.99
C TYR A 89 -10.17 6.37 13.28
N ASN A 90 -11.39 5.85 13.19
CA ASN A 90 -12.61 6.62 13.42
C ASN A 90 -12.76 7.08 14.87
N ALA A 91 -12.22 6.33 15.83
CA ALA A 91 -12.23 6.72 17.24
C ALA A 91 -11.28 7.89 17.54
N GLN A 92 -10.20 8.04 16.77
CA GLN A 92 -9.17 9.06 16.97
C GLN A 92 -9.34 10.28 16.05
N SER A 93 -9.96 10.10 14.89
CA SER A 93 -10.06 11.10 13.83
C SER A 93 -11.26 12.04 14.00
N GLN A 94 -11.04 13.32 13.72
CA GLN A 94 -12.11 14.32 13.58
C GLN A 94 -12.90 14.18 12.27
N GLN A 95 -12.39 13.39 11.32
CA GLN A 95 -13.00 13.12 10.02
C GLN A 95 -13.11 11.59 9.83
N PRO A 96 -14.18 10.96 10.32
CA PRO A 96 -14.36 9.52 10.20
C PRO A 96 -14.56 9.09 8.74
N MET A 97 -14.11 7.87 8.43
CA MET A 97 -14.26 7.23 7.13
C MET A 97 -15.23 6.04 7.21
N HIS A 98 -16.18 6.00 6.28
CA HIS A 98 -17.11 4.90 6.12
C HIS A 98 -16.66 4.01 4.95
N LEU A 99 -15.62 3.21 5.20
CA LEU A 99 -15.10 2.26 4.23
C LEU A 99 -15.77 0.90 4.40
N VAL A 100 -16.11 0.26 3.28
CA VAL A 100 -16.55 -1.14 3.26
C VAL A 100 -15.42 -1.98 2.68
N MET A 101 -14.90 -2.93 3.46
CA MET A 101 -13.83 -3.82 3.02
C MET A 101 -14.36 -4.98 2.18
N PHE A 102 -14.34 -4.78 0.87
CA PHE A 102 -14.49 -5.84 -0.12
C PHE A 102 -13.14 -6.18 -0.74
N ARG A 103 -13.09 -7.29 -1.47
CA ARG A 103 -11.85 -7.88 -2.00
C ARG A 103 -10.94 -6.89 -2.73
N GLN A 104 -11.49 -6.02 -3.58
CA GLN A 104 -10.70 -5.04 -4.32
C GLN A 104 -10.18 -3.91 -3.42
N ALA A 105 -10.97 -3.45 -2.45
CA ALA A 105 -10.52 -2.45 -1.47
C ALA A 105 -9.35 -2.98 -0.65
N ILE A 106 -9.43 -4.24 -0.21
CA ILE A 106 -8.34 -4.94 0.50
C ILE A 106 -7.07 -4.96 -0.36
N ARG A 107 -7.18 -5.31 -1.65
CA ARG A 107 -6.04 -5.28 -2.58
C ARG A 107 -5.44 -3.88 -2.68
N TYR A 108 -6.25 -2.83 -2.85
CA TYR A 108 -5.75 -1.46 -2.96
C TYR A 108 -5.05 -0.98 -1.69
N VAL A 109 -5.60 -1.25 -0.50
CA VAL A 109 -4.92 -0.92 0.77
C VAL A 109 -3.59 -1.66 0.86
N SER A 110 -3.58 -2.97 0.57
CA SER A 110 -2.36 -3.79 0.57
C SER A 110 -1.29 -3.25 -0.39
N SER A 111 -1.70 -2.84 -1.61
CA SER A 111 -0.80 -2.22 -2.58
C SER A 111 -0.23 -0.90 -2.08
N ILE A 112 -1.06 -0.03 -1.46
CA ILE A 112 -0.59 1.24 -0.90
C ILE A 112 0.36 0.99 0.26
N SER A 113 0.04 0.08 1.19
CA SER A 113 0.90 -0.30 2.32
C SER A 113 2.27 -0.81 1.83
N ARG A 114 2.29 -1.63 0.77
CA ARG A 114 3.54 -2.08 0.14
C ARG A 114 4.39 -0.91 -0.36
N ILE A 115 3.78 0.08 -1.01
CA ILE A 115 4.50 1.25 -1.52
C ILE A 115 5.00 2.13 -0.37
N LEU A 116 4.20 2.30 0.70
CA LEU A 116 4.61 3.07 1.89
C LEU A 116 5.85 2.48 2.58
N ARG A 117 5.99 1.15 2.56
CA ARG A 117 7.14 0.44 3.12
C ARG A 117 8.42 0.64 2.30
N GLN A 118 8.33 1.02 1.03
CA GLN A 118 9.51 1.25 0.19
C GLN A 118 10.16 2.60 0.55
N PRO A 119 11.49 2.65 0.71
CA PRO A 119 12.18 3.92 0.85
C PRO A 119 11.94 4.75 -0.40
N LYS A 120 11.53 6.01 -0.22
CA LYS A 120 11.17 6.91 -1.32
C LYS A 120 10.03 6.39 -2.22
N GLY A 121 9.13 5.56 -1.68
CA GLY A 121 7.93 5.13 -2.42
C GLY A 121 7.16 6.33 -2.97
N ASN A 122 6.37 6.14 -4.01
CA ASN A 122 5.40 7.12 -4.53
C ASN A 122 4.31 6.40 -5.31
N ALA A 123 3.08 6.90 -5.30
CA ALA A 123 1.96 6.24 -5.95
C ALA A 123 1.05 7.22 -6.69
N LEU A 124 0.82 6.96 -7.98
CA LEU A 124 -0.20 7.65 -8.74
C LEU A 124 -1.47 6.79 -8.78
N LEU A 125 -2.49 7.17 -8.00
CA LEU A 125 -3.74 6.42 -7.94
C LEU A 125 -4.74 6.90 -8.99
N ILE A 126 -4.82 6.18 -10.10
CA ILE A 126 -5.73 6.47 -11.22
C ILE A 126 -7.05 5.74 -11.00
N GLY A 127 -8.16 6.41 -11.32
CA GLY A 127 -9.51 5.86 -11.11
C GLY A 127 -10.59 6.92 -11.26
N VAL A 128 -11.84 6.47 -11.30
CA VAL A 128 -13.01 7.35 -11.35
C VAL A 128 -13.24 8.06 -10.01
N GLY A 129 -13.95 9.19 -10.03
CA GLY A 129 -14.37 9.89 -8.81
C GLY A 129 -15.20 8.97 -7.90
N GLY A 130 -15.06 9.11 -6.58
CA GLY A 130 -15.80 8.29 -5.61
C GLY A 130 -15.25 6.87 -5.37
N SER A 131 -14.16 6.47 -6.02
CA SER A 131 -13.51 5.16 -5.84
C SER A 131 -12.85 4.92 -4.46
N GLY A 132 -12.93 5.87 -3.54
CA GLY A 132 -12.38 5.74 -2.18
C GLY A 132 -10.87 5.89 -2.06
N ARG A 133 -10.13 6.22 -3.15
CA ARG A 133 -8.65 6.36 -3.17
C ARG A 133 -8.07 7.13 -1.98
N GLN A 134 -8.62 8.30 -1.67
CA GLN A 134 -8.16 9.11 -0.53
C GLN A 134 -8.37 8.38 0.80
N SER A 135 -9.56 7.83 1.04
CA SER A 135 -9.88 7.11 2.27
C SER A 135 -9.04 5.84 2.42
N LEU A 136 -8.84 5.07 1.34
CA LEU A 136 -7.97 3.88 1.34
C LEU A 136 -6.51 4.25 1.62
N THR A 137 -6.06 5.41 1.13
CA THR A 137 -4.70 5.90 1.42
C THR A 137 -4.55 6.31 2.87
N ARG A 138 -5.52 7.04 3.43
CA ARG A 138 -5.49 7.43 4.85
C ARG A 138 -5.50 6.20 5.75
N LEU A 139 -6.29 5.17 5.41
CA LEU A 139 -6.27 3.92 6.14
C LEU A 139 -4.90 3.23 6.06
N ALA A 140 -4.32 3.09 4.85
CA ALA A 140 -3.00 2.47 4.70
C ALA A 140 -1.90 3.23 5.44
N ALA A 141 -1.97 4.58 5.46
CA ALA A 141 -1.07 5.42 6.24
C ALA A 141 -1.24 5.20 7.75
N PHE A 142 -2.48 5.16 8.23
CA PHE A 142 -2.79 4.89 9.63
C PHE A 142 -2.30 3.52 10.08
N MET A 143 -2.52 2.48 9.26
CA MET A 143 -2.00 1.13 9.51
C MET A 143 -0.47 1.06 9.56
N ALA A 144 0.21 1.99 8.90
CA ALA A 144 1.67 2.11 8.91
C ALA A 144 2.20 3.03 10.02
N ASP A 145 1.32 3.59 10.86
CA ASP A 145 1.63 4.62 11.87
C ASP A 145 2.20 5.91 11.25
N TYR A 146 1.73 6.29 10.05
CA TYR A 146 2.16 7.49 9.33
C TYR A 146 1.12 8.61 9.46
N ASP A 147 1.60 9.83 9.69
CA ASP A 147 0.76 11.01 9.63
C ASP A 147 0.35 11.30 8.17
N THR A 148 -0.85 11.83 7.95
CA THR A 148 -1.28 12.25 6.62
C THR A 148 -1.32 13.76 6.52
N PHE A 149 -0.56 14.34 5.59
CA PHE A 149 -0.64 15.76 5.24
C PHE A 149 -1.37 15.90 3.91
N GLN A 150 -2.53 16.57 3.90
CA GLN A 150 -3.29 16.82 2.69
C GLN A 150 -3.34 18.31 2.37
N ILE A 151 -3.05 18.65 1.12
CA ILE A 151 -3.25 20.01 0.62
C ILE A 151 -4.73 20.30 0.41
N GLU A 152 -5.17 21.44 0.92
CA GLU A 152 -6.48 22.01 0.65
C GLU A 152 -6.38 23.07 -0.45
N ILE A 153 -6.75 22.70 -1.68
CA ILE A 153 -6.73 23.63 -2.81
C ILE A 153 -7.90 24.60 -2.66
N THR A 154 -7.57 25.88 -2.44
CA THR A 154 -8.53 27.00 -2.45
C THR A 154 -8.32 27.85 -3.69
N LYS A 155 -9.25 28.78 -3.98
CA LYS A 155 -9.10 29.74 -5.10
C LYS A 155 -7.82 30.61 -5.01
N LYS A 156 -7.25 30.74 -3.82
CA LYS A 156 -6.03 31.53 -3.56
C LYS A 156 -4.77 30.66 -3.51
N TYR A 157 -4.90 29.34 -3.67
CA TYR A 157 -3.76 28.43 -3.60
C TYR A 157 -2.87 28.60 -4.84
N GLY A 158 -1.67 29.14 -4.62
CA GLY A 158 -0.67 29.40 -5.66
C GLY A 158 0.68 28.78 -5.33
N GLN A 159 1.73 29.28 -6.00
CA GLN A 159 3.09 28.76 -5.80
C GLN A 159 3.62 28.98 -4.38
N GLN A 160 3.20 30.06 -3.71
CA GLN A 160 3.70 30.40 -2.39
C GLN A 160 3.17 29.40 -1.36
N GLU A 161 1.86 29.17 -1.35
CA GLU A 161 1.18 28.22 -0.48
C GLU A 161 1.73 26.80 -0.68
N TRP A 162 1.96 26.41 -1.94
CA TRP A 162 2.62 25.13 -2.26
C TRP A 162 4.01 25.00 -1.65
N ARG A 163 4.86 26.03 -1.79
CA ARG A 163 6.21 26.00 -1.20
C ARG A 163 6.15 25.93 0.33
N ASP A 164 5.19 26.63 0.94
CA ASP A 164 5.01 26.64 2.38
C ASP A 164 4.52 25.28 2.90
N ASP A 165 3.61 24.61 2.20
CA ASP A 165 3.14 23.27 2.55
C ASP A 165 4.24 22.21 2.36
N VAL A 166 4.99 22.25 1.26
CA VAL A 166 6.15 21.37 1.07
C VAL A 166 7.19 21.62 2.18
N LYS A 167 7.44 22.88 2.54
CA LYS A 167 8.35 23.21 3.64
C LYS A 167 7.87 22.62 4.96
N LYS A 168 6.58 22.72 5.29
CA LYS A 168 6.03 22.12 6.52
C LYS A 168 6.27 20.62 6.57
N VAL A 169 5.95 19.92 5.48
CA VAL A 169 6.15 18.46 5.39
C VAL A 169 7.62 18.09 5.55
N LEU A 170 8.52 18.82 4.87
CA LEU A 170 9.97 18.61 5.00
C LEU A 170 10.47 18.84 6.44
N MET A 171 9.89 19.79 7.17
CA MET A 171 10.23 20.02 8.58
C MET A 171 9.71 18.89 9.48
N MET A 172 8.48 18.39 9.25
CA MET A 172 7.93 17.25 10.00
C MET A 172 8.79 15.99 9.83
N VAL A 173 9.14 15.64 8.59
CA VAL A 173 9.93 14.42 8.33
C VAL A 173 11.40 14.60 8.69
N GLY A 174 11.97 15.78 8.43
CA GLY A 174 13.40 16.04 8.57
C GLY A 174 13.85 16.44 9.97
N LEU A 175 13.00 17.11 10.75
CA LEU A 175 13.32 17.54 12.12
C LEU A 175 12.61 16.74 13.19
N GLU A 176 11.32 16.44 13.00
CA GLU A 176 10.55 15.69 14.01
C GLU A 176 10.68 14.16 13.85
N ASN A 177 11.30 13.70 12.77
CA ASN A 177 11.45 12.29 12.42
C ASN A 177 10.11 11.52 12.41
N LYS A 178 9.03 12.20 12.02
CA LYS A 178 7.70 11.59 11.87
C LYS A 178 7.51 11.14 10.42
N PRO A 179 7.15 9.89 10.13
CA PRO A 179 6.82 9.48 8.78
C PRO A 179 5.49 10.11 8.35
N VAL A 180 5.49 10.74 7.16
CA VAL A 180 4.32 11.48 6.64
C VAL A 180 3.97 10.99 5.23
N VAL A 181 2.68 10.79 4.98
CA VAL A 181 2.11 10.63 3.64
C VAL A 181 1.60 11.97 3.14
N PHE A 182 2.17 12.45 2.03
CA PHE A 182 1.75 13.69 1.41
C PHE A 182 0.72 13.44 0.30
N LEU A 183 -0.51 13.91 0.55
CA LEU A 183 -1.67 13.73 -0.29
C LEU A 183 -1.94 14.98 -1.14
N TYR A 184 -1.80 14.85 -2.46
CA TYR A 184 -2.09 15.90 -3.41
C TYR A 184 -3.23 15.51 -4.35
N VAL A 185 -4.45 16.00 -4.07
CA VAL A 185 -5.69 15.76 -4.87
C VAL A 185 -6.01 14.27 -5.06
N HIS A 186 -5.30 13.59 -5.97
CA HIS A 186 -5.37 12.15 -6.28
C HIS A 186 -4.00 11.49 -6.55
N ILE A 187 -2.90 12.26 -6.46
CA ILE A 187 -1.52 11.79 -6.49
C ILE A 187 -1.08 11.61 -5.04
N ILE A 188 -0.62 10.41 -4.70
CA ILE A 188 0.07 10.19 -3.43
C ILE A 188 1.56 10.39 -3.73
N CYS A 189 2.10 11.53 -3.33
CA CYS A 189 3.55 11.65 -3.24
C CYS A 189 3.93 11.13 -1.86
N ILE A 190 4.44 9.91 -1.78
CA ILE A 190 4.96 9.40 -0.52
C ILE A 190 6.34 10.04 -0.34
N TYR A 191 6.59 10.68 0.81
CA TYR A 191 7.93 11.17 1.15
C TYR A 191 8.29 10.81 2.59
N MET A 192 8.93 9.65 2.67
CA MET A 192 10.02 9.21 3.54
C MET A 192 10.09 9.64 5.00
N HIS A 193 10.05 8.61 5.84
CA HIS A 193 10.94 8.44 6.98
C HIS A 193 12.41 8.64 6.59
N VAL A 194 13.13 9.50 7.30
CA VAL A 194 14.59 9.52 7.27
C VAL A 194 15.05 8.47 8.29
N SER A 195 15.13 7.20 7.90
CA SER A 195 15.84 6.24 8.76
C SER A 195 17.27 6.76 8.94
N PRO A 196 17.80 6.87 10.17
CA PRO A 196 19.24 7.02 10.33
C PRO A 196 19.87 5.80 9.67
N LEU A 197 20.79 6.02 8.74
CA LEU A 197 21.56 4.96 8.09
C LEU A 197 22.19 4.06 9.16
N GLY A 198 21.50 2.99 9.52
CA GLY A 198 22.02 1.93 10.36
C GLY A 198 22.80 0.96 9.48
N PRO A 199 23.86 0.29 9.99
CA PRO A 199 24.68 -0.61 9.19
C PRO A 199 23.94 -1.87 8.70
N ASP A 200 22.74 -2.14 9.23
CA ASP A 200 22.07 -3.44 9.15
C ASP A 200 20.83 -3.45 8.22
N ASP A 201 20.62 -2.42 7.40
CA ASP A 201 19.57 -2.43 6.35
C ASP A 201 20.00 -3.28 5.14
N GLY A 202 20.44 -4.52 5.43
CA GLY A 202 20.61 -5.59 4.47
C GLY A 202 19.24 -6.14 4.07
N TRP A 203 18.72 -5.69 2.93
CA TRP A 203 17.85 -6.55 2.16
C TRP A 203 18.67 -7.72 1.62
N PRO A 204 18.12 -8.96 1.59
CA PRO A 204 18.80 -10.10 1.00
C PRO A 204 19.13 -9.89 -0.49
#